data_AF-A0A525KCX9-F1
#
_entry.id   AF-A0A525KCX9-F1
#
_cell.length_a   1.000
_cell.length_b   1.000
_cell.length_c   1.000
_cell.angle_alpha   90.00
_cell.angle_beta   90.00
_cell.angle_gamma   90.00
#
_symmetry.space_group_name_H-M   'P 1'
#
loop_
_entity.id
_entity.type
_entity.pdbx_description
1 polymer ?
#
loop_
_entity_poly.entity_id
_entity_poly.type
_entity_poly.pdbx_seq_one_letter_code
_entity_poly.pdbx_strand_id
1 'polypeptide(L)'
;MSKLAIRLLALAVYSMALIAIPLITTAHASGNDNPSPPASGTTKAKKKSDKSSSIDNPKFIQGYRAAYVTIYDRNDYASAIGQLKALGQDDRADVANLIGYSYRKLGDYKVSQIWYERALKADPNHVKTWQYYGL
;
A
#
# COMPACT_ATOMS: atom_id res chain seq x y z
N MET A 1 65.21 9.89 3.08
CA MET A 1 65.47 8.45 3.18
C MET A 1 64.68 7.88 4.35
N SER A 2 63.59 7.18 4.09
CA SER A 2 62.99 6.25 5.05
C SER A 2 62.17 5.23 4.27
N LYS A 3 62.75 4.03 4.18
CA LYS A 3 62.14 2.81 3.65
C LYS A 3 61.53 2.02 4.82
N LEU A 4 60.72 1.03 4.44
CA LEU A 4 60.35 -0.20 5.16
C LEU A 4 58.90 -0.25 5.66
N ALA A 5 58.07 -0.65 4.70
CA ALA A 5 56.86 -1.41 4.91
C ALA A 5 57.15 -2.70 5.70
N ILE A 6 56.31 -3.00 6.68
CA ILE A 6 56.18 -4.34 7.25
C ILE A 6 54.69 -4.65 7.25
N ARG A 7 54.27 -5.48 6.29
CA ARG A 7 52.95 -6.09 6.23
C ARG A 7 52.97 -7.30 7.16
N LEU A 8 52.21 -7.26 8.25
CA LEU A 8 51.92 -8.44 9.06
C LEU A 8 50.60 -9.05 8.60
N LEU A 9 50.75 -10.17 7.90
CA LEU A 9 49.72 -11.10 7.51
C LEU A 9 49.34 -11.92 8.75
N ALA A 10 48.10 -11.80 9.23
CA ALA A 10 47.54 -12.70 10.23
C ALA A 10 46.25 -13.30 9.67
N LEU A 11 46.36 -14.56 9.25
CA LEU A 11 45.28 -15.38 8.71
C LEU A 11 44.57 -16.06 9.90
N ALA A 12 43.39 -15.56 10.29
CA ALA A 12 42.54 -16.21 11.27
C ALA A 12 41.43 -16.98 10.52
N VAL A 13 41.55 -18.31 10.49
CA VAL A 13 40.56 -19.22 9.91
C VAL A 13 39.43 -19.39 10.93
N TYR A 14 38.24 -18.85 10.62
CA TYR A 14 37.04 -19.04 11.43
C TYR A 14 36.18 -20.14 10.79
N SER A 15 36.11 -21.29 11.44
CA SER A 15 35.27 -22.42 11.01
C SER A 15 33.80 -22.12 11.32
N MET A 16 33.00 -21.88 10.29
CA MET A 16 31.57 -21.65 10.41
C MET A 16 30.84 -22.93 9.99
N ALA A 17 30.34 -23.70 10.95
CA ALA A 17 29.42 -24.81 10.68
C ALA A 17 28.00 -24.25 10.56
N LEU A 18 27.43 -24.29 9.35
CA LEU A 18 26.04 -23.90 9.10
C LEU A 18 25.18 -25.13 8.78
N ILE A 19 24.08 -25.18 9.52
CA ILE A 19 23.05 -26.20 9.61
C ILE A 19 22.24 -26.27 8.31
N ALA A 20 21.94 -27.49 7.85
CA ALA A 20 21.08 -27.75 6.69
C ALA A 20 19.61 -27.43 6.99
N ILE A 21 18.93 -26.68 6.11
CA ILE A 21 17.47 -26.44 6.13
C ILE A 21 16.94 -26.51 4.69
N PRO A 22 15.73 -27.08 4.43
CA PRO A 22 15.41 -27.79 3.19
C PRO A 22 14.74 -26.95 2.08
N LEU A 23 14.83 -27.52 0.86
CA LEU A 23 14.02 -27.39 -0.35
C LEU A 23 12.94 -26.29 -0.39
N ILE A 24 13.18 -25.27 -1.23
CA ILE A 24 12.21 -24.25 -1.60
C ILE A 24 11.34 -24.80 -2.75
N THR A 25 10.05 -25.01 -2.48
CA THR A 25 9.02 -25.22 -3.50
C THR A 25 8.75 -23.89 -4.20
N THR A 26 8.82 -23.86 -5.53
CA THR A 26 8.44 -22.71 -6.34
C THR A 26 6.93 -22.69 -6.50
N ALA A 27 6.24 -21.78 -5.81
CA ALA A 27 4.82 -21.51 -6.01
C ALA A 27 4.67 -20.29 -6.93
N HIS A 28 4.22 -20.51 -8.16
CA HIS A 28 3.79 -19.45 -9.07
C HIS A 28 2.39 -18.98 -8.67
N ALA A 29 2.28 -17.84 -8.01
CA ALA A 29 1.02 -17.11 -7.90
C ALA A 29 0.89 -16.18 -9.11
N SER A 30 0.01 -16.54 -10.05
CA SER A 30 -0.47 -15.62 -11.09
C SER A 30 -1.38 -14.58 -10.44
N GLY A 31 -0.81 -13.46 -9.99
CA GLY A 31 -1.57 -12.30 -9.52
C GLY A 31 -2.31 -11.68 -10.69
N ASN A 32 -3.64 -11.83 -10.73
CA ASN A 32 -4.45 -10.80 -11.37
C ASN A 32 -4.60 -9.67 -10.34
N ASP A 33 -3.99 -8.51 -10.63
CA ASP A 33 -3.94 -7.37 -9.70
C ASP A 33 -5.18 -6.47 -9.82
N ASN A 34 -6.33 -7.00 -10.27
CA ASN A 34 -7.55 -6.22 -10.33
C ASN A 34 -8.31 -6.31 -9.01
N PRO A 35 -8.38 -5.23 -8.20
CA PRO A 35 -9.16 -5.25 -6.97
C PRO A 35 -10.65 -5.36 -7.33
N SER A 36 -11.29 -6.44 -6.90
CA SER A 36 -12.72 -6.64 -7.04
C SER A 36 -13.50 -5.45 -6.44
N PRO A 37 -14.57 -4.97 -7.11
CA PRO A 37 -15.47 -3.97 -6.54
C PRO A 37 -16.10 -4.52 -5.24
N PRO A 38 -16.45 -3.65 -4.27
CA PRO A 38 -16.88 -4.11 -2.95
C PRO A 38 -18.13 -4.97 -3.06
N ALA A 39 -18.07 -6.17 -2.46
CA ALA A 39 -19.13 -7.16 -2.49
C ALA A 39 -20.38 -6.70 -1.72
N SER A 40 -21.56 -6.92 -2.31
CA SER A 40 -22.84 -6.95 -1.58
C SER A 40 -23.03 -8.35 -0.98
N GLY A 41 -23.05 -8.47 0.35
CA GLY A 41 -23.31 -9.75 1.01
C GLY A 41 -23.15 -9.74 2.53
N THR A 42 -24.17 -10.24 3.22
CA THR A 42 -24.52 -10.12 4.66
C THR A 42 -23.64 -10.86 5.69
N THR A 43 -23.54 -10.23 6.88
CA THR A 43 -23.43 -10.75 8.27
C THR A 43 -22.22 -11.59 8.74
N LYS A 44 -21.39 -11.01 9.62
CA LYS A 44 -21.03 -11.52 10.97
C LYS A 44 -20.23 -10.47 11.77
N ALA A 45 -20.59 -10.31 13.04
CA ALA A 45 -20.17 -9.21 13.92
C ALA A 45 -18.76 -9.34 14.50
N LYS A 46 -17.96 -8.25 14.50
CA LYS A 46 -17.13 -7.82 15.64
C LYS A 46 -16.51 -6.41 15.46
N LYS A 47 -16.70 -5.60 16.51
CA LYS A 47 -15.98 -4.36 16.92
C LYS A 47 -16.29 -3.06 16.16
N LYS A 48 -17.08 -2.20 16.83
CA LYS A 48 -17.39 -0.80 16.48
C LYS A 48 -16.10 -0.02 16.20
N SER A 49 -15.96 0.46 14.97
CA SER A 49 -15.45 1.81 14.70
C SER A 49 -16.62 2.59 14.12
N ASP A 50 -16.86 3.80 14.62
CA ASP A 50 -18.01 4.66 14.31
C ASP A 50 -17.96 5.26 12.89
N LYS A 51 -17.60 4.46 11.87
CA LYS A 51 -17.35 4.89 10.47
C LYS A 51 -18.44 4.44 9.49
N SER A 52 -19.49 3.79 9.99
CA SER A 52 -20.58 3.23 9.16
C SER A 52 -21.55 4.27 8.61
N SER A 53 -21.57 5.51 9.13
CA SER A 53 -22.58 6.51 8.75
C SER A 53 -22.41 7.07 7.33
N SER A 54 -21.27 6.87 6.65
CA SER A 54 -21.06 7.27 5.24
C SER A 54 -21.01 6.10 4.25
N ILE A 55 -21.11 4.86 4.72
CA ILE A 55 -21.24 3.70 3.81
C ILE A 55 -22.65 3.69 3.19
N ASP A 56 -23.64 4.23 3.90
CA ASP A 56 -25.04 4.24 3.44
C ASP A 56 -25.42 5.48 2.64
N ASN A 57 -24.47 6.41 2.38
CA ASN A 57 -24.73 7.60 1.57
C ASN A 57 -24.61 7.25 0.08
N PRO A 58 -25.72 7.19 -0.70
CA PRO A 58 -25.68 6.78 -2.09
C PRO A 58 -24.82 7.71 -2.96
N LYS A 59 -24.75 9.00 -2.62
CA LYS A 59 -23.92 9.98 -3.34
C LYS A 59 -22.43 9.69 -3.15
N PHE A 60 -22.04 9.33 -1.93
CA PHE A 60 -20.65 8.92 -1.65
C PHE A 60 -20.29 7.67 -2.45
N ILE A 61 -21.13 6.63 -2.38
CA ILE A 61 -20.88 5.36 -3.07
C ILE A 61 -20.78 5.55 -4.59
N GLN A 62 -21.66 6.35 -5.17
CA GLN A 62 -21.62 6.64 -6.60
C GLN A 62 -20.35 7.42 -6.99
N GLY A 63 -20.01 8.47 -6.25
CA GLY A 63 -18.80 9.26 -6.52
C GLY A 63 -17.52 8.45 -6.33
N TYR A 64 -17.45 7.63 -5.29
CA TYR A 64 -16.32 6.74 -5.04
C TYR A 64 -16.17 5.67 -6.14
N ARG A 65 -17.28 5.10 -6.63
CA ARG A 65 -17.27 4.18 -7.78
C ARG A 65 -16.78 4.88 -9.06
N ALA A 66 -17.21 6.11 -9.31
CA ALA A 66 -16.78 6.89 -10.47
C ALA A 66 -15.26 7.16 -10.43
N ALA A 67 -14.72 7.48 -9.26
CA ALA A 67 -13.28 7.58 -9.05
C ALA A 67 -12.56 6.27 -9.33
N TYR A 68 -13.09 5.14 -8.84
CA TYR A 68 -12.53 3.82 -9.13
C TYR A 68 -12.43 3.54 -10.64
N VAL A 69 -13.51 3.77 -11.40
CA VAL A 69 -13.50 3.62 -12.87
C VAL A 69 -12.45 4.53 -13.50
N THR A 70 -12.34 5.77 -13.04
CA THR A 70 -11.36 6.72 -13.57
C THR A 70 -9.91 6.27 -13.31
N ILE A 71 -9.63 5.64 -12.16
CA ILE A 71 -8.30 5.11 -11.80
C ILE A 71 -7.95 3.85 -12.61
N TYR A 72 -8.82 2.85 -12.61
CA TYR A 72 -8.47 1.51 -13.09
C TYR A 72 -8.81 1.27 -14.56
N ASP A 73 -9.89 1.88 -15.06
CA ASP A 73 -10.32 1.67 -16.45
C ASP A 73 -9.71 2.72 -17.38
N ARG A 74 -9.49 3.94 -16.87
CA ARG A 74 -9.02 5.08 -17.68
C ARG A 74 -7.58 5.49 -17.39
N ASN A 75 -7.01 5.01 -16.30
CA ASN A 75 -5.68 5.43 -15.82
C ASN A 75 -5.53 6.96 -15.68
N ASP A 76 -6.64 7.69 -15.48
CA ASP A 76 -6.66 9.14 -15.32
C ASP A 76 -6.58 9.51 -13.84
N TYR A 77 -5.38 9.42 -13.31
CA TYR A 77 -5.10 9.61 -11.89
C TYR A 77 -5.36 11.05 -11.42
N ALA A 78 -5.12 12.05 -12.27
CA ALA A 78 -5.32 13.46 -11.92
C ALA A 78 -6.81 13.78 -11.73
N SER A 79 -7.65 13.34 -12.68
CA SER A 79 -9.10 13.50 -12.55
C SER A 79 -9.66 12.72 -11.36
N ALA A 80 -9.16 11.51 -11.13
CA ALA A 80 -9.58 10.69 -9.99
C ALA A 80 -9.29 11.37 -8.64
N ILE A 81 -8.13 12.03 -8.48
CA ILE A 81 -7.81 12.79 -7.26
C ILE A 81 -8.84 13.89 -7.02
N GLY A 82 -9.24 14.62 -8.07
CA GLY A 82 -10.29 15.64 -7.97
C GLY A 82 -11.64 15.05 -7.56
N GLN A 83 -12.04 13.93 -8.18
CA GLN A 83 -13.28 13.22 -7.84
C GLN A 83 -13.29 12.73 -6.39
N LEU A 84 -12.17 12.16 -5.90
CA LEU A 84 -12.05 11.66 -4.53
C LEU A 84 -12.10 12.79 -3.50
N LYS A 85 -11.39 13.90 -3.73
CA LYS A 85 -11.43 15.08 -2.84
C LYS A 85 -12.82 15.72 -2.80
N ALA A 86 -13.53 15.74 -3.92
CA ALA A 86 -14.89 16.26 -3.98
C ALA A 86 -15.91 15.46 -3.15
N LEU A 87 -15.56 14.24 -2.72
CA LEU A 87 -16.40 13.47 -1.79
C LEU A 87 -16.39 14.07 -0.38
N GLY A 88 -15.39 14.91 -0.04
CA GLY A 88 -15.24 15.50 1.29
C GLY A 88 -14.95 14.46 2.39
N GLN A 89 -14.30 13.36 2.03
CA GLN A 89 -14.07 12.20 2.91
C GLN A 89 -12.58 11.83 2.97
N ASP A 90 -11.71 12.84 2.90
CA ASP A 90 -10.25 12.70 2.84
C ASP A 90 -9.65 11.98 4.06
N ASP A 91 -10.36 11.96 5.20
CA ASP A 91 -9.95 11.27 6.44
C ASP A 91 -10.49 9.82 6.54
N ARG A 92 -11.07 9.30 5.45
CA ARG A 92 -11.38 7.87 5.31
C ARG A 92 -10.20 7.14 4.70
N ALA A 93 -9.76 6.06 5.34
CA ALA A 93 -8.60 5.29 4.91
C ALA A 93 -8.71 4.83 3.44
N ASP A 94 -9.87 4.33 3.03
CA ASP A 94 -10.16 3.94 1.64
C ASP A 94 -9.96 5.08 0.62
N VAL A 95 -10.36 6.30 0.96
CA VAL A 95 -10.28 7.49 0.10
C VAL A 95 -8.83 7.98 0.05
N ALA A 96 -8.22 8.18 1.22
CA ALA A 96 -6.83 8.60 1.35
C ALA A 96 -5.87 7.63 0.64
N ASN A 97 -6.12 6.32 0.76
CA ASN A 97 -5.33 5.29 0.07
C ASN A 97 -5.38 5.41 -1.45
N LEU A 98 -6.57 5.63 -2.04
CA LEU A 98 -6.69 5.80 -3.48
C LEU A 98 -6.07 7.12 -3.98
N ILE A 99 -6.17 8.19 -3.18
CA ILE A 99 -5.49 9.44 -3.50
C ILE A 99 -3.97 9.22 -3.50
N GLY A 100 -3.44 8.54 -2.47
CA GLY A 100 -2.03 8.15 -2.41
C GLY A 100 -1.59 7.31 -3.61
N TYR A 101 -2.35 6.25 -3.93
CA TYR A 101 -2.13 5.41 -5.11
C TYR A 101 -2.09 6.23 -6.42
N SER A 102 -3.00 7.18 -6.56
CA SER A 102 -3.06 8.04 -7.74
C SER A 102 -1.82 8.94 -7.86
N TYR A 103 -1.37 9.57 -6.77
CA TYR A 103 -0.12 10.34 -6.78
C TYR A 103 1.10 9.47 -7.05
N ARG A 104 1.15 8.25 -6.51
CA ARG A 104 2.21 7.29 -6.80
C ARG A 104 2.29 6.97 -8.30
N LYS A 105 1.14 6.74 -8.94
CA LYS A 105 1.07 6.48 -10.39
C LYS A 105 1.47 7.69 -11.24
N LEU A 106 1.32 8.90 -10.71
CA LEU A 106 1.80 10.14 -11.32
C LEU A 106 3.29 10.41 -11.03
N GLY A 107 3.95 9.61 -10.19
CA GLY A 107 5.35 9.78 -9.80
C GLY A 107 5.60 10.77 -8.66
N ASP A 108 4.55 11.34 -8.06
CA ASP A 108 4.67 12.20 -6.89
C ASP A 108 4.68 11.37 -5.60
N TYR A 109 5.79 10.68 -5.38
CA TYR A 109 5.96 9.76 -4.25
C TYR A 109 5.91 10.47 -2.89
N LYS A 110 6.36 11.73 -2.82
CA LYS A 110 6.34 12.51 -1.58
C LYS A 110 4.89 12.79 -1.17
N VAL A 111 4.07 13.26 -2.09
CA VAL A 111 2.64 13.49 -1.80
C VAL A 111 1.92 12.16 -1.57
N SER A 112 2.25 11.11 -2.33
CA SER A 112 1.71 9.77 -2.11
C SER A 112 1.93 9.28 -0.69
N GLN A 113 3.14 9.43 -0.14
CA GLN A 113 3.48 9.02 1.22
C GLN A 113 2.62 9.74 2.26
N ILE A 114 2.46 11.06 2.14
CA ILE A 114 1.60 11.84 3.05
C ILE A 114 0.17 11.29 3.07
N TRP A 115 -0.37 10.90 1.91
CA TRP A 115 -1.71 10.33 1.81
C TRP A 115 -1.82 8.91 2.38
N TYR A 116 -0.79 8.08 2.21
CA TYR A 116 -0.74 6.76 2.85
C TYR A 116 -0.63 6.87 4.37
N GLU A 117 0.21 7.75 4.89
CA GLU A 117 0.29 8.04 6.32
C GLU A 117 -1.05 8.53 6.87
N ARG A 118 -1.77 9.38 6.11
CA ARG A 118 -3.13 9.80 6.47
C ARG A 118 -4.10 8.62 6.52
N ALA A 119 -4.03 7.71 5.56
CA ALA A 119 -4.87 6.52 5.54
C ALA A 119 -4.62 5.63 6.77
N LEU A 120 -3.34 5.40 7.13
CA LEU A 120 -2.95 4.63 8.31
C LEU A 120 -3.29 5.32 9.62
N LYS A 121 -3.25 6.66 9.66
CA LYS A 121 -3.73 7.42 10.82
C LYS A 121 -5.24 7.23 11.02
N ALA A 122 -5.99 7.15 9.92
CA ALA A 122 -7.44 6.94 9.94
C ALA A 122 -7.84 5.49 10.26
N ASP A 123 -7.05 4.52 9.82
CA ASP A 123 -7.17 3.10 10.15
C ASP A 123 -5.78 2.42 10.08
N PRO A 124 -5.13 2.20 11.24
CA PRO A 124 -3.80 1.57 11.30
C PRO A 124 -3.77 0.13 10.74
N ASN A 125 -4.93 -0.53 10.69
CA ASN A 125 -5.06 -1.90 10.18
C ASN A 125 -5.49 -1.95 8.71
N HIS A 126 -5.47 -0.80 8.00
CA HIS A 126 -5.90 -0.74 6.61
C HIS A 126 -4.91 -1.47 5.67
N VAL A 127 -5.20 -2.75 5.43
CA VAL A 127 -4.33 -3.70 4.71
C VAL A 127 -3.86 -3.16 3.36
N LYS A 128 -4.76 -2.55 2.58
CA LYS A 128 -4.41 -2.02 1.24
C LYS A 128 -3.35 -0.93 1.28
N THR A 129 -3.35 -0.09 2.32
CA THR A 129 -2.31 0.94 2.42
C THR A 129 -0.95 0.34 2.69
N TRP A 130 -0.84 -0.68 3.55
CA TRP A 130 0.43 -1.38 3.75
C TRP A 130 0.96 -2.04 2.48
N GLN A 131 0.07 -2.61 1.66
CA GLN A 131 0.43 -3.20 0.37
C GLN A 131 1.00 -2.15 -0.61
N TYR A 132 0.46 -0.93 -0.62
CA TYR A 132 0.92 0.11 -1.56
C TYR A 132 2.01 1.03 -1.01
N TYR A 133 2.19 1.08 0.30
CA TYR A 133 3.14 1.96 0.96
C TYR A 133 4.56 1.39 0.97
N GLY A 134 4.70 0.07 1.19
CA GLY A 134 6.00 -0.60 1.40
C GLY A 134 6.59 -1.37 0.21
N LEU A 135 5.98 -1.28 -0.97
CA LEU A 135 6.41 -1.94 -2.22
C LEU A 135 6.55 -0.89 -3.31
#